data_AF-A0A7G2DBQ6-F1
#
_entry.id   AF-A0A7G2DBQ6-F1
#
_cell.length_a   1.000
_cell.length_b   1.000
_cell.length_c   1.000
_cell.angle_alpha   90.00
_cell.angle_beta   90.00
_cell.angle_gamma   90.00
#
_symmetry.space_group_name_H-M   'P 1'
#
loop_
_entity.id
_entity.type
_entity.pdbx_description
1 polymer ?
#
loop_
_entity_poly.entity_id
_entity_poly.type
_entity_poly.pdbx_seq_one_letter_code
_entity_poly.pdbx_strand_id
1 'polypeptide(L)'
;MDIQTILSIIVVIGVILLFGLLQSGNETSSSSQSKQRELSKEDWIYYEIQQKQREIEEAIVREEHKTKVSILMKLKMNHLKTICAAESLDCPRTRRKDELANYLAERLDLDEVKNWAWRYKTASKDEIKAFREVEKALWKEFEEFKAEKLKELNINVEDSEDDYSFDYGELEEQSYGEDEVPGEPDILDILEDFHPETVRDEEDLEKQLYQFLRARLGSNVRRQYQVGDQKIDIAVGDSVGIEIKIAENRSKLQRLVGQVLDYVEHFDEVIAVILDVGANVDIDNYIKKLRQLGTEVVVLEGNIKRKGRSREIIIKDARRKIIIR
;
A
#
# COMPACT_ATOMS: atom_id res chain seq x y z
N MET A 1 -15.04 -7.60 18.35
CA MET A 1 -15.06 -8.50 19.54
C MET A 1 -13.64 -8.97 19.77
N ASP A 2 -13.10 -8.86 20.99
CA ASP A 2 -11.72 -9.27 21.29
C ASP A 2 -11.57 -10.80 21.19
N ILE A 3 -10.45 -11.27 20.63
CA ILE A 3 -10.08 -12.69 20.50
C ILE A 3 -10.12 -13.40 21.86
N GLN A 4 -9.85 -12.68 22.96
CA GLN A 4 -10.00 -13.22 24.32
C GLN A 4 -11.45 -13.61 24.64
N THR A 5 -12.44 -12.88 24.13
CA THR A 5 -13.85 -13.16 24.34
C THR A 5 -14.29 -14.39 23.55
N ILE A 6 -13.77 -14.56 22.33
CA ILE A 6 -14.04 -15.72 21.47
C ILE A 6 -13.45 -17.01 22.08
N LEU A 7 -12.19 -16.95 22.55
CA LEU A 7 -11.55 -18.08 23.24
C LEU A 7 -12.27 -18.44 24.54
N SER A 8 -12.79 -17.45 25.27
CA SER A 8 -13.55 -17.69 26.50
C SER A 8 -14.86 -18.43 26.24
N ILE A 9 -15.57 -18.09 25.16
CA ILE A 9 -16.83 -18.75 24.77
C ILE A 9 -16.57 -20.19 24.29
N ILE A 10 -15.53 -20.41 23.50
CA ILE A 10 -15.15 -21.76 23.02
C ILE A 10 -14.78 -22.68 24.19
N VAL A 11 -14.04 -22.18 25.18
CA VAL A 11 -13.68 -22.96 26.38
C VAL A 11 -14.92 -23.28 27.21
N VAL A 12 -15.86 -22.35 27.35
CA VAL A 12 -17.10 -22.59 28.11
C VAL A 12 -17.99 -23.64 27.42
N ILE A 13 -18.16 -23.57 26.10
CA ILE A 13 -18.92 -24.57 25.34
C ILE A 13 -18.23 -25.94 25.39
N GLY A 14 -16.90 -25.98 25.26
CA GLY A 14 -16.11 -27.20 25.37
C GLY A 14 -16.21 -27.86 26.76
N VAL A 15 -16.18 -27.08 27.84
CA VAL A 15 -16.33 -27.57 29.21
C VAL A 15 -17.75 -28.08 29.48
N ILE A 16 -18.79 -27.43 28.95
CA ILE A 16 -20.18 -27.88 29.06
C ILE A 16 -20.38 -29.23 28.34
N LEU A 17 -19.81 -29.39 27.14
CA LEU A 17 -19.85 -30.66 26.40
C LEU A 17 -19.04 -31.77 27.10
N LEU A 18 -17.89 -31.44 27.71
CA LEU A 18 -17.08 -32.40 28.47
C LEU A 18 -17.77 -32.84 29.77
N PHE A 19 -18.47 -31.92 30.46
CA PHE A 19 -19.23 -32.24 31.67
C PHE A 19 -20.50 -33.05 31.37
N GLY A 20 -21.18 -32.77 30.25
CA GLY A 20 -22.30 -33.57 29.78
C GLY A 20 -21.91 -35.02 29.43
N LEU A 21 -20.70 -35.22 28.89
CA LEU A 21 -20.14 -36.54 28.63
C LEU A 21 -19.76 -37.28 29.94
N LEU A 22 -19.20 -36.58 30.92
CA LEU A 22 -18.77 -37.17 32.19
C LEU A 22 -19.93 -37.56 33.13
N GLN A 23 -21.10 -36.92 33.02
CA GLN A 23 -22.28 -37.31 33.82
C GLN A 23 -23.05 -38.53 33.28
N SER A 24 -22.71 -39.02 32.08
CA SER A 24 -23.36 -40.19 31.47
C SER A 24 -22.71 -41.54 31.84
N GLY A 25 -21.63 -41.53 32.65
CA GLY A 25 -20.82 -42.70 32.94
C GLY A 25 -20.93 -43.20 34.37
N ASN A 26 -22.10 -43.70 34.79
CA ASN A 26 -22.14 -44.61 35.94
C ASN A 26 -23.35 -45.55 35.95
N GLU A 27 -23.37 -46.51 35.02
CA GLU A 27 -24.00 -47.82 35.25
C GLU A 27 -23.18 -48.89 34.51
N THR A 28 -22.55 -49.74 35.32
CA THR A 28 -21.77 -50.91 34.93
C THR A 28 -22.66 -52.00 34.36
N SER A 29 -22.29 -52.55 33.19
CA SER A 29 -21.85 -53.96 33.02
C SER A 29 -22.14 -54.53 31.63
N SER A 30 -21.11 -55.19 31.10
CA SER A 30 -21.11 -56.25 30.07
C SER A 30 -21.91 -56.04 28.77
N SER A 31 -21.24 -55.57 27.72
CA SER A 31 -20.89 -56.44 26.58
C SER A 31 -20.11 -55.60 25.57
N SER A 32 -18.83 -55.93 25.40
CA SER A 32 -17.96 -55.32 24.40
C SER A 32 -18.25 -55.96 23.04
N GLN A 33 -19.43 -55.67 22.49
CA GLN A 33 -19.67 -55.75 21.06
C GLN A 33 -19.71 -54.31 20.54
N SER A 34 -18.83 -54.06 19.57
CA SER A 34 -18.70 -52.87 18.75
C SER A 34 -20.06 -52.23 18.39
N LYS A 35 -20.50 -51.25 19.18
CA LYS A 35 -21.50 -50.28 18.75
C LYS A 35 -20.78 -49.25 17.88
N GLN A 36 -20.59 -49.57 16.60
CA GLN A 36 -20.60 -48.52 15.59
C GLN A 36 -21.97 -47.84 15.72
N ARG A 37 -22.00 -46.65 16.32
CA ARG A 37 -23.18 -45.79 16.24
C ARG A 37 -23.32 -45.43 14.76
N GLU A 38 -24.31 -46.00 14.07
CA GLU A 38 -24.77 -45.46 12.80
C GLU A 38 -25.16 -43.99 13.06
N LEU A 39 -24.44 -43.06 12.44
CA LEU A 39 -24.76 -41.63 12.48
C LEU A 39 -26.16 -41.45 11.87
N SER A 40 -27.00 -40.65 12.51
CA SER A 40 -28.30 -40.32 11.92
C SER A 40 -28.09 -39.54 10.62
N LYS A 41 -29.11 -39.52 9.75
CA LYS A 41 -29.06 -38.73 8.51
C LYS A 41 -28.77 -37.25 8.79
N GLU A 42 -29.31 -36.72 9.89
CA GLU A 42 -29.06 -35.36 10.40
C GLU A 42 -27.60 -35.14 10.79
N ASP A 43 -27.04 -36.05 11.59
CA ASP A 43 -25.63 -35.96 12.02
C ASP A 43 -24.67 -36.01 10.82
N TRP A 44 -25.00 -36.82 9.81
CA TRP A 44 -24.20 -36.95 8.60
C TRP A 44 -24.26 -35.69 7.73
N ILE A 45 -25.44 -35.10 7.58
CA ILE A 45 -25.61 -33.83 6.86
C ILE A 45 -24.87 -32.69 7.57
N TYR A 46 -24.98 -32.60 8.89
CA TYR A 46 -24.23 -31.61 9.66
C TYR A 46 -22.72 -31.81 9.50
N TYR A 47 -22.26 -33.06 9.54
CA TYR A 47 -20.86 -33.40 9.28
C TYR A 47 -20.41 -32.93 7.88
N GLU A 48 -21.20 -33.14 6.82
CA GLU A 48 -20.89 -32.66 5.48
C GLU A 48 -20.79 -31.13 5.41
N ILE A 49 -21.71 -30.42 6.05
CA ILE A 49 -21.69 -28.94 6.14
C ILE A 49 -20.41 -28.48 6.84
N GLN A 50 -20.04 -29.11 7.96
CA GLN A 50 -18.80 -28.78 8.69
C GLN A 50 -17.53 -29.10 7.87
N GLN A 51 -17.52 -30.19 7.10
CA GLN A 51 -16.40 -30.49 6.21
C GLN A 51 -16.28 -29.42 5.12
N LYS A 52 -17.39 -29.07 4.46
CA LYS A 52 -17.39 -28.04 3.42
C LYS A 52 -16.99 -26.67 3.97
N GLN A 53 -17.45 -26.31 5.16
CA GLN A 53 -17.04 -25.08 5.85
C GLN A 53 -15.51 -25.03 6.02
N ARG A 54 -14.92 -26.12 6.52
CA ARG A 54 -13.47 -26.23 6.69
C ARG A 54 -12.72 -26.14 5.35
N GLU A 55 -13.21 -26.79 4.30
CA GLU A 55 -12.62 -26.70 2.96
C GLU A 55 -12.59 -25.25 2.44
N ILE A 56 -13.67 -24.49 2.68
CA ILE A 56 -13.81 -23.10 2.29
C ILE A 56 -12.89 -22.20 3.12
N GLU A 57 -12.85 -22.37 4.44
CA GLU A 57 -11.93 -21.64 5.33
C GLU A 57 -10.46 -21.90 4.93
N GLU A 58 -10.09 -23.15 4.67
CA GLU A 58 -8.75 -23.51 4.18
C GLU A 58 -8.45 -22.93 2.79
N ALA A 59 -9.45 -22.77 1.92
CA ALA A 59 -9.30 -22.11 0.64
C ALA A 59 -9.06 -20.61 0.79
N ILE A 60 -9.83 -19.95 1.67
CA ILE A 60 -9.68 -18.51 1.97
C ILE A 60 -8.30 -18.24 2.57
N VAL A 61 -7.88 -19.00 3.58
CA VAL A 61 -6.54 -18.84 4.20
C VAL A 61 -5.42 -19.00 3.16
N ARG A 62 -5.56 -19.97 2.24
CA ARG A 62 -4.58 -20.16 1.16
C ARG A 62 -4.54 -18.99 0.20
N GLU A 63 -5.68 -18.44 -0.20
CA GLU A 63 -5.72 -17.28 -1.09
C GLU A 63 -5.31 -15.97 -0.42
N GLU A 64 -5.61 -15.80 0.87
CA GLU A 64 -5.13 -14.67 1.65
C GLU A 64 -3.60 -14.71 1.72
N HIS A 65 -3.03 -15.88 2.05
CA HIS A 65 -1.57 -16.05 2.08
C HIS A 65 -0.93 -15.73 0.73
N LYS A 66 -1.47 -16.24 -0.38
CA LYS A 66 -0.96 -15.92 -1.74
C LYS A 66 -1.05 -14.42 -2.05
N THR A 67 -2.16 -13.78 -1.66
CA THR A 67 -2.37 -12.34 -1.82
C THR A 67 -1.32 -11.54 -1.03
N LYS A 68 -1.11 -11.90 0.25
CA LYS A 68 -0.07 -11.29 1.10
C LYS A 68 1.31 -11.44 0.49
N VAL A 69 1.68 -12.64 0.04
CA VAL A 69 2.97 -12.87 -0.63
C VAL A 69 3.10 -12.03 -1.90
N SER A 70 2.05 -11.96 -2.73
CA SER A 70 2.05 -11.15 -3.94
C SER A 70 2.34 -9.67 -3.65
N ILE A 71 1.66 -9.11 -2.65
CA ILE A 71 1.85 -7.72 -2.21
C ILE A 71 3.27 -7.51 -1.66
N LEU A 72 3.70 -8.36 -0.72
CA LEU A 72 5.02 -8.27 -0.10
C LEU A 72 6.15 -8.44 -1.13
N MET A 73 5.95 -9.26 -2.16
CA MET A 73 6.93 -9.46 -3.24
C MET A 73 7.14 -8.21 -4.10
N LYS A 74 6.20 -7.27 -4.12
CA LYS A 74 6.39 -5.97 -4.77
C LYS A 74 7.31 -5.05 -3.97
N LEU A 75 7.45 -5.27 -2.66
CA LEU A 75 8.36 -4.52 -1.81
C LEU A 75 9.83 -4.83 -2.10
N LYS A 76 10.70 -3.87 -1.79
CA LYS A 76 12.15 -4.05 -1.83
C LYS A 76 12.61 -4.92 -0.65
N MET A 77 13.74 -5.61 -0.82
CA MET A 77 14.28 -6.52 0.20
C MET A 77 14.61 -5.83 1.53
N ASN A 78 15.07 -4.58 1.50
CA ASN A 78 15.30 -3.78 2.70
C ASN A 78 13.98 -3.44 3.42
N HIS A 79 12.91 -3.12 2.68
CA HIS A 79 11.59 -2.85 3.27
C HIS A 79 11.08 -4.06 4.06
N LEU A 80 11.19 -5.27 3.48
CA LEU A 80 10.80 -6.50 4.19
C LEU A 80 11.59 -6.70 5.48
N LYS A 81 12.89 -6.38 5.50
CA LYS A 81 13.71 -6.44 6.72
C LYS A 81 13.33 -5.36 7.73
N THR A 82 12.91 -4.19 7.27
CA THR A 82 12.39 -3.13 8.15
C THR A 82 11.07 -3.56 8.78
N ILE A 83 10.18 -4.19 8.02
CA ILE A 83 8.93 -4.78 8.55
C ILE A 83 9.25 -5.77 9.66
N CYS A 84 10.19 -6.69 9.41
CA CYS A 84 10.65 -7.63 10.44
C CYS A 84 11.08 -6.95 11.74
N ALA A 85 11.87 -5.89 11.64
CA ALA A 85 12.36 -5.16 12.81
C ALA A 85 11.24 -4.39 13.52
N ALA A 86 10.33 -3.76 12.76
CA ALA A 86 9.22 -2.98 13.28
C ALA A 86 8.17 -3.86 14.00
N GLU A 87 7.86 -5.01 13.43
CA GLU A 87 6.91 -5.98 13.98
C GLU A 87 7.54 -6.91 15.03
N SER A 88 8.78 -6.63 15.45
CA SER A 88 9.52 -7.43 16.44
C SER A 88 9.62 -8.92 16.08
N LEU A 89 9.73 -9.23 14.79
CA LEU A 89 9.79 -10.59 14.26
C LEU A 89 11.25 -11.07 14.14
N ASP A 90 11.51 -12.31 14.57
CA ASP A 90 12.82 -12.97 14.38
C ASP A 90 12.95 -13.48 12.94
N CYS A 91 13.19 -12.55 12.03
CA CYS A 91 13.19 -12.86 10.61
C CYS A 91 14.38 -13.71 10.17
N PRO A 92 14.14 -14.64 9.22
CA PRO A 92 15.18 -15.54 8.73
C PRO A 92 16.32 -14.75 8.10
N ARG A 93 17.55 -15.17 8.39
CA ARG A 93 18.76 -14.62 7.74
C ARG A 93 18.89 -15.18 6.33
N THR A 94 18.01 -14.73 5.43
CA THR A 94 17.99 -15.11 4.03
C THR A 94 18.37 -13.94 3.12
N ARG A 95 18.92 -14.28 1.95
CA ARG A 95 19.14 -13.36 0.82
C ARG A 95 18.06 -13.48 -0.24
N ARG A 96 17.14 -14.43 -0.09
CA ARG A 96 16.05 -14.70 -1.01
C ARG A 96 14.80 -13.95 -0.59
N LYS A 97 14.31 -13.08 -1.49
CA LYS A 97 13.17 -12.19 -1.19
C LYS A 97 11.87 -12.98 -1.01
N ASP A 98 11.69 -14.01 -1.81
CA ASP A 98 10.56 -14.93 -1.77
C ASP A 98 10.46 -15.65 -0.42
N GLU A 99 11.57 -16.13 0.14
CA GLU A 99 11.58 -16.77 1.46
C GLU A 99 11.14 -15.79 2.56
N LEU A 100 11.62 -14.55 2.52
CA LEU A 100 11.27 -13.53 3.50
C LEU A 100 9.81 -13.05 3.36
N ALA A 101 9.32 -12.91 2.13
CA ALA A 101 7.93 -12.54 1.87
C ALA A 101 6.96 -13.64 2.34
N ASN A 102 7.26 -14.93 2.11
CA ASN A 102 6.48 -16.03 2.65
C ASN A 102 6.48 -16.03 4.18
N TYR A 103 7.66 -15.87 4.80
CA TYR A 103 7.78 -15.81 6.26
C TYR A 103 6.90 -14.71 6.88
N LEU A 104 6.88 -13.53 6.27
CA LEU A 104 6.05 -12.40 6.69
C LEU A 104 4.56 -12.65 6.44
N ALA A 105 4.19 -13.23 5.30
CA ALA A 105 2.79 -13.55 4.97
C ALA A 105 2.17 -14.58 5.94
N GLU A 106 2.96 -15.46 6.54
CA GLU A 106 2.50 -16.39 7.58
C GLU A 106 2.19 -15.72 8.92
N ARG A 107 2.76 -14.53 9.18
CA ARG A 107 2.75 -13.88 10.50
C ARG A 107 1.94 -12.61 10.55
N LEU A 108 1.84 -11.91 9.42
CA LEU A 108 1.05 -10.70 9.29
C LEU A 108 -0.33 -11.03 8.75
N ASP A 109 -1.33 -10.29 9.21
CA ASP A 109 -2.64 -10.29 8.59
C ASP A 109 -2.66 -9.45 7.29
N LEU A 110 -3.75 -9.53 6.54
CA LEU A 110 -3.87 -8.83 5.25
C LEU A 110 -3.91 -7.31 5.42
N ASP A 111 -4.44 -6.80 6.52
CA ASP A 111 -4.54 -5.36 6.79
C ASP A 111 -3.19 -4.77 7.20
N GLU A 112 -2.39 -5.49 7.99
CA GLU A 112 -1.00 -5.16 8.29
C GLU A 112 -0.16 -5.13 7.00
N VAL A 113 -0.29 -6.15 6.14
CA VAL A 113 0.39 -6.17 4.84
C VAL A 113 -0.06 -5.01 3.96
N LYS A 114 -1.36 -4.69 3.94
CA LYS A 114 -1.90 -3.52 3.23
C LYS A 114 -1.31 -2.22 3.77
N ASN A 115 -1.24 -2.04 5.08
CA ASN A 115 -0.69 -0.85 5.71
C ASN A 115 0.79 -0.69 5.40
N TRP A 116 1.56 -1.78 5.40
CA TRP A 116 2.96 -1.78 4.98
C TRP A 116 3.11 -1.48 3.49
N ALA A 117 2.28 -2.07 2.64
CA ALA A 117 2.28 -1.77 1.21
C ALA A 117 1.97 -0.29 0.96
N TRP A 118 0.96 0.26 1.64
CA TRP A 118 0.60 1.67 1.59
C TRP A 118 1.75 2.57 2.08
N ARG A 119 2.37 2.24 3.23
CA ARG A 119 3.52 2.96 3.77
C ARG A 119 4.72 3.00 2.82
N TYR A 120 4.89 1.96 2.01
CA TYR A 120 5.92 1.90 0.96
C TYR A 120 5.37 2.20 -0.43
N LYS A 121 4.22 2.89 -0.53
CA LYS A 121 3.56 3.34 -1.77
C LYS A 121 3.44 2.26 -2.84
N THR A 122 3.28 1.01 -2.40
CA THR A 122 3.21 -0.17 -3.25
C THR A 122 1.76 -0.49 -3.54
N ALA A 123 1.40 -0.47 -4.82
CA ALA A 123 0.05 -0.80 -5.26
C ALA A 123 -0.35 -2.20 -4.77
N SER A 124 -1.40 -2.26 -3.95
CA SER A 124 -1.99 -3.48 -3.40
C SER A 124 -3.50 -3.55 -3.58
N LYS A 125 -4.12 -2.46 -4.05
CA LYS A 125 -5.58 -2.29 -4.15
C LYS A 125 -6.22 -3.36 -5.03
N ASP A 126 -5.61 -3.65 -6.17
CA ASP A 126 -6.15 -4.62 -7.12
C ASP A 126 -6.04 -6.06 -6.58
N GLU A 127 -4.92 -6.40 -5.92
CA GLU A 127 -4.76 -7.69 -5.25
C GLU A 127 -5.78 -7.90 -4.14
N ILE A 128 -5.97 -6.89 -3.28
CA ILE A 128 -6.93 -6.96 -2.17
C ILE A 128 -8.36 -7.06 -2.70
N LYS A 129 -8.69 -6.30 -3.76
CA LYS A 129 -10.00 -6.38 -4.40
C LYS A 129 -10.25 -7.78 -4.97
N ALA A 130 -9.28 -8.33 -5.70
CA ALA A 130 -9.37 -9.67 -6.26
C ALA A 130 -9.56 -10.74 -5.16
N PHE A 131 -8.84 -10.63 -4.05
CA PHE A 131 -9.01 -11.53 -2.89
C PHE A 131 -10.44 -11.46 -2.32
N ARG A 132 -10.96 -10.25 -2.08
CA ARG A 132 -12.34 -10.06 -1.55
C ARG A 132 -13.41 -10.60 -2.49
N GLU A 133 -13.20 -10.52 -3.80
CA GLU A 133 -14.11 -11.11 -4.79
C GLU A 133 -14.10 -12.65 -4.71
N VAL A 134 -12.93 -13.27 -4.54
CA VAL A 134 -12.79 -14.73 -4.35
C VAL A 134 -13.40 -15.18 -3.02
N GLU A 135 -13.10 -14.48 -1.92
CA GLU A 135 -13.67 -14.75 -0.60
C GLU A 135 -15.20 -14.73 -0.64
N LYS A 136 -15.78 -13.68 -1.25
CA LYS A 136 -17.23 -13.57 -1.43
C LYS A 136 -17.82 -14.72 -2.25
N ALA A 137 -17.13 -15.14 -3.32
CA ALA A 137 -17.58 -16.25 -4.17
C ALA A 137 -17.57 -17.59 -3.42
N LEU A 138 -16.52 -17.84 -2.62
CA LEU A 138 -16.39 -19.07 -1.83
C LEU A 138 -17.47 -19.16 -0.74
N TRP A 139 -17.73 -18.08 -0.01
CA TRP A 139 -18.81 -18.06 0.97
C TRP A 139 -20.19 -18.22 0.33
N LYS A 140 -20.40 -17.65 -0.85
CA LYS A 140 -21.63 -17.88 -1.61
C LYS A 140 -21.82 -19.35 -1.98
N GLU A 141 -20.76 -20.02 -2.45
CA GLU A 141 -20.79 -21.47 -2.73
C GLU A 141 -21.14 -22.27 -1.46
N PHE A 142 -20.58 -21.89 -0.30
CA PHE A 142 -20.88 -22.53 0.97
C PHE A 142 -22.36 -22.39 1.37
N GLU A 143 -22.92 -21.18 1.28
CA GLU A 143 -24.33 -20.95 1.64
C GLU A 143 -25.29 -21.70 0.71
N GLU A 144 -24.98 -21.77 -0.59
CA GLU A 144 -25.75 -22.56 -1.55
C GLU A 144 -25.71 -24.06 -1.21
N PHE A 145 -24.52 -24.59 -0.89
CA PHE A 145 -24.35 -25.98 -0.45
C PHE A 145 -25.09 -26.28 0.86
N LYS A 146 -24.96 -25.41 1.85
CA LYS A 146 -25.64 -25.53 3.15
C LYS A 146 -27.16 -25.53 2.96
N ALA A 147 -27.69 -24.63 2.13
CA ALA A 147 -29.11 -24.57 1.84
C ALA A 147 -29.62 -25.83 1.12
N GLU A 148 -28.86 -26.40 0.19
CA GLU A 148 -29.20 -27.68 -0.45
C GLU A 148 -29.25 -28.83 0.56
N LYS A 149 -28.24 -28.92 1.43
CA LYS A 149 -28.14 -29.96 2.45
C LYS A 149 -29.24 -29.89 3.51
N LEU A 150 -29.62 -28.68 3.94
CA LEU A 150 -30.72 -28.51 4.88
C LEU A 150 -32.09 -28.86 4.25
N LYS A 151 -32.27 -28.62 2.95
CA LYS A 151 -33.47 -29.07 2.22
C LYS A 151 -33.60 -30.60 2.20
N GLU A 152 -32.50 -31.35 2.16
CA GLU A 152 -32.52 -32.83 2.22
C GLU A 152 -33.08 -33.38 3.54
N LEU A 153 -33.10 -32.56 4.60
CA LEU A 153 -33.71 -32.89 5.89
C LEU A 153 -35.20 -32.54 5.97
N ASN A 154 -35.77 -31.94 4.92
CA ASN A 154 -37.15 -31.44 4.92
C ASN A 154 -37.42 -30.45 6.07
N ILE A 155 -36.36 -29.78 6.54
CA ILE A 155 -36.43 -28.65 7.46
C ILE A 155 -36.76 -27.44 6.60
N ASN A 156 -37.94 -26.85 6.80
CA ASN A 156 -38.25 -25.54 6.24
C ASN A 156 -37.26 -24.54 6.87
N VAL A 157 -36.48 -23.87 6.04
CA VAL A 157 -35.43 -22.90 6.44
C VAL A 157 -36.05 -21.60 7.01
N GLU A 158 -37.34 -21.60 7.38
CA GLU A 158 -38.06 -20.44 7.93
C GLU A 158 -38.08 -20.39 9.47
N ASP A 159 -37.72 -21.46 10.20
CA ASP A 159 -37.88 -21.52 11.66
C ASP A 159 -36.58 -21.74 12.46
N SER A 160 -35.40 -21.49 11.87
CA SER A 160 -34.12 -21.47 12.60
C SER A 160 -33.42 -20.13 12.45
N GLU A 161 -34.07 -19.07 12.94
CA GLU A 161 -33.40 -17.80 13.28
C GLU A 161 -32.60 -18.00 14.58
N ASP A 162 -31.49 -18.74 14.50
CA ASP A 162 -30.39 -18.63 15.46
C ASP A 162 -29.21 -17.98 14.74
N ASP A 163 -29.29 -16.65 14.65
CA ASP A 163 -28.22 -15.68 14.87
C ASP A 163 -26.83 -15.95 14.26
N TYR A 164 -26.74 -16.03 12.93
CA TYR A 164 -25.52 -15.65 12.21
C TYR A 164 -25.84 -15.07 10.83
N SER A 165 -26.69 -14.03 10.83
CA SER A 165 -26.85 -13.13 9.69
C SER A 165 -25.63 -12.19 9.66
N PHE A 166 -24.61 -12.54 8.88
CA PHE A 166 -23.65 -11.51 8.43
C PHE A 166 -24.35 -10.74 7.33
N ASP A 167 -25.02 -9.66 7.74
CA ASP A 167 -25.68 -8.69 6.89
C ASP A 167 -24.68 -8.20 5.82
N TYR A 168 -24.74 -8.78 4.63
CA TYR A 168 -24.31 -8.08 3.42
C TYR A 168 -25.37 -7.03 3.10
N GLY A 169 -25.45 -6.04 4.00
CA GLY A 169 -26.10 -4.79 3.73
C GLY A 169 -25.52 -4.27 2.43
N GLU A 170 -26.43 -4.05 1.49
CA GLU A 170 -26.31 -3.21 0.31
C GLU A 170 -25.10 -2.28 0.42
N LEU A 171 -24.04 -2.53 -0.37
CA LEU A 171 -22.91 -1.63 -0.48
C LEU A 171 -23.42 -0.35 -1.16
N GLU A 172 -24.12 0.48 -0.41
CA GLU A 172 -24.16 1.90 -0.65
C GLU A 172 -22.72 2.38 -0.71
N GLU A 173 -22.41 3.12 -1.78
CA GLU A 173 -21.36 4.13 -1.80
C GLU A 173 -21.58 5.09 -0.62
N GLN A 174 -21.13 4.71 0.57
CA GLN A 174 -20.93 5.63 1.67
C GLN A 174 -19.44 5.70 1.93
N SER A 175 -18.92 6.88 1.62
CA SER A 175 -17.64 7.40 2.07
C SER A 175 -17.50 7.10 3.56
N TYR A 176 -16.64 6.16 3.90
CA TYR A 176 -16.13 6.07 5.25
C TYR A 176 -15.33 7.36 5.48
N GLY A 177 -15.90 8.25 6.29
CA GLY A 177 -15.19 9.40 6.81
C GLY A 177 -13.92 8.88 7.48
N GLU A 178 -12.78 9.29 6.92
CA GLU A 178 -11.49 9.14 7.54
C GLU A 178 -11.54 9.96 8.83
N ASP A 179 -11.68 9.30 9.97
CA ASP A 179 -11.04 9.80 11.17
C ASP A 179 -9.53 9.68 10.93
N GLU A 180 -9.00 10.68 10.22
CA GLU A 180 -7.58 10.93 10.03
C GLU A 180 -6.93 11.04 11.41
N VAL A 181 -6.21 9.99 11.81
CA VAL A 181 -4.97 10.24 12.54
C VAL A 181 -4.12 11.03 11.55
N PRO A 182 -3.75 12.30 11.80
CA PRO A 182 -3.10 13.12 10.79
C PRO A 182 -1.75 12.48 10.45
N GLY A 183 -1.74 11.73 9.35
CA GLY A 183 -0.53 11.22 8.73
C GLY A 183 0.31 12.42 8.32
N GLU A 184 1.62 12.29 8.39
CA GLU A 184 2.50 13.29 7.80
C GLU A 184 2.11 13.45 6.32
N PRO A 185 1.85 14.68 5.83
CA PRO A 185 1.31 14.87 4.49
C PRO A 185 2.29 14.38 3.43
N ASP A 186 1.80 13.61 2.44
CA ASP A 186 2.63 13.07 1.36
C ASP A 186 3.25 14.21 0.54
N ILE A 187 4.56 14.13 0.32
CA ILE A 187 5.30 15.12 -0.45
C ILE A 187 4.78 15.18 -1.89
N LEU A 188 4.32 14.06 -2.49
CA LEU A 188 3.76 14.06 -3.85
C LEU A 188 2.47 14.87 -3.92
N ASP A 189 1.53 14.64 -3.00
CA ASP A 189 0.27 15.40 -2.93
C ASP A 189 0.54 16.90 -2.73
N ILE A 190 1.49 17.23 -1.85
CA ILE A 190 1.93 18.60 -1.65
C ILE A 190 2.50 19.19 -2.95
N LEU A 191 3.33 18.44 -3.69
CA LEU A 191 3.94 18.90 -4.93
C LEU A 191 2.91 19.09 -6.05
N GLU A 192 1.87 18.26 -6.12
CA GLU A 192 0.77 18.42 -7.07
C GLU A 192 -0.04 19.70 -6.81
N ASP A 193 -0.16 20.12 -5.55
CA ASP A 193 -0.77 21.40 -5.17
C ASP A 193 0.09 22.63 -5.51
N PHE A 194 1.37 22.44 -5.83
CA PHE A 194 2.29 23.56 -6.07
C PHE A 194 2.11 24.16 -7.46
N HIS A 195 1.66 25.41 -7.49
CA HIS A 195 1.51 26.18 -8.73
C HIS A 195 2.56 27.30 -8.75
N PRO A 196 3.67 27.15 -9.49
CA PRO A 196 4.72 28.16 -9.52
C PRO A 196 4.24 29.45 -10.18
N GLU A 197 4.67 30.60 -9.64
CA GLU A 197 4.54 31.86 -10.34
C GLU A 197 5.48 31.90 -11.57
N THR A 198 5.42 32.97 -12.36
CA THR A 198 6.32 33.13 -13.50
C THR A 198 7.79 33.04 -13.06
N VAL A 199 8.49 32.01 -13.53
CA VAL A 199 9.88 31.74 -13.13
C VAL A 199 10.87 32.40 -14.09
N ARG A 200 12.06 32.77 -13.60
CA ARG A 200 13.14 33.31 -14.45
C ARG A 200 14.13 32.24 -14.88
N ASP A 201 14.47 31.33 -13.98
CA ASP A 201 15.45 30.27 -14.13
C ASP A 201 15.17 29.14 -13.12
N GLU A 202 15.97 28.06 -13.20
CA GLU A 202 15.86 26.88 -12.32
C GLU A 202 16.03 27.25 -10.83
N GLU A 203 16.91 28.20 -10.50
CA GLU A 203 17.13 28.64 -9.12
C GLU A 203 15.93 29.42 -8.56
N ASP A 204 15.24 30.20 -9.40
CA ASP A 204 14.00 30.90 -9.04
C ASP A 204 12.86 29.89 -8.75
N LEU A 205 12.72 28.86 -9.59
CA LEU A 205 11.76 27.78 -9.38
C LEU A 205 12.07 27.00 -8.08
N GLU A 206 13.34 26.64 -7.86
CA GLU A 206 13.82 25.98 -6.64
C GLU A 206 13.48 26.79 -5.39
N LYS A 207 13.69 28.12 -5.42
CA LYS A 207 13.34 29.02 -4.31
C LYS A 207 11.85 29.03 -4.00
N GLN A 208 11.01 29.13 -5.03
CA GLN A 208 9.55 29.12 -4.84
C GLN A 208 9.09 27.78 -4.25
N LEU A 209 9.56 26.67 -4.82
CA LEU A 209 9.20 25.35 -4.34
C LEU A 209 9.67 25.12 -2.90
N TYR A 210 10.90 25.53 -2.58
CA TYR A 210 11.41 25.46 -1.22
C TYR A 210 10.53 26.23 -0.23
N GLN A 211 10.15 27.48 -0.53
CA GLN A 211 9.32 28.28 0.37
C GLN A 211 7.96 27.62 0.61
N PHE A 212 7.36 27.08 -0.45
CA PHE A 212 6.09 26.37 -0.40
C PHE A 212 6.17 25.10 0.45
N LEU A 213 7.20 24.27 0.24
CA LEU A 213 7.44 23.05 1.02
C LEU A 213 7.76 23.39 2.47
N ARG A 214 8.59 24.40 2.73
CA ARG A 214 8.97 24.85 4.08
C ARG A 214 7.77 25.31 4.88
N ALA A 215 6.80 25.96 4.25
CA ALA A 215 5.57 26.40 4.91
C ALA A 215 4.67 25.23 5.37
N ARG A 216 4.71 24.09 4.67
CA ARG A 216 3.90 22.89 4.98
C ARG A 216 4.62 21.88 5.87
N LEU A 217 5.91 21.64 5.58
CA LEU A 217 6.71 20.57 6.19
C LEU A 217 7.70 21.08 7.25
N GLY A 218 7.72 22.39 7.51
CA GLY A 218 8.50 22.99 8.57
C GLY A 218 10.01 22.80 8.40
N SER A 219 10.70 22.48 9.50
CA SER A 219 12.17 22.58 9.53
C SER A 219 12.95 21.52 8.75
N ASN A 220 12.25 20.50 8.27
CA ASN A 220 12.86 19.32 7.66
C ASN A 220 13.28 19.53 6.20
N VAL A 221 12.84 20.61 5.56
CA VAL A 221 13.18 20.94 4.17
C VAL A 221 14.51 21.71 4.09
N ARG A 222 15.50 21.23 3.35
CA ARG A 222 16.81 21.86 3.13
C ARG A 222 17.04 22.08 1.63
N ARG A 223 17.69 23.19 1.25
CA ARG A 223 18.10 23.45 -0.14
C ARG A 223 19.56 23.08 -0.36
N GLN A 224 19.90 22.70 -1.60
CA GLN A 224 21.28 22.48 -2.06
C GLN A 224 22.06 21.57 -1.12
N TYR A 225 21.42 20.46 -0.73
CA TYR A 225 21.96 19.55 0.26
C TYR A 225 23.10 18.73 -0.37
N GLN A 226 24.26 18.71 0.30
CA GLN A 226 25.46 18.05 -0.21
C GLN A 226 25.32 16.53 -0.07
N VAL A 227 25.54 15.83 -1.17
CA VAL A 227 25.40 14.37 -1.27
C VAL A 227 26.55 13.84 -2.13
N GLY A 228 27.52 13.20 -1.48
CA GLY A 228 28.79 12.85 -2.11
C GLY A 228 29.48 14.10 -2.69
N ASP A 229 29.79 14.06 -3.98
CA ASP A 229 30.41 15.17 -4.72
C ASP A 229 29.39 16.13 -5.36
N GLN A 230 28.09 15.87 -5.23
CA GLN A 230 27.01 16.64 -5.87
C GLN A 230 26.08 17.30 -4.84
N LYS A 231 25.16 18.13 -5.34
CA LYS A 231 24.16 18.83 -4.51
C LYS A 231 22.79 18.65 -5.11
N ILE A 232 21.90 18.00 -4.37
CA ILE A 232 20.50 17.91 -4.74
C ILE A 232 19.80 19.24 -4.47
N ASP A 233 18.87 19.62 -5.35
CA ASP A 233 18.19 20.92 -5.27
C ASP A 233 17.45 21.10 -3.94
N ILE A 234 16.63 20.13 -3.54
CA ILE A 234 15.92 20.13 -2.26
C ILE A 234 16.01 18.74 -1.62
N ALA A 235 16.23 18.70 -0.30
CA ALA A 235 16.10 17.49 0.51
C ALA A 235 15.01 17.69 1.57
N VAL A 236 14.17 16.70 1.79
CA VAL A 236 13.19 16.66 2.87
C VAL A 236 13.60 15.56 3.84
N GLY A 237 14.05 15.97 5.03
CA GLY A 237 14.72 15.07 5.97
C GLY A 237 16.02 14.53 5.39
N ASP A 238 16.32 13.27 5.68
CA ASP A 238 17.47 12.54 5.14
C ASP A 238 17.04 11.44 4.14
N SER A 239 15.74 11.30 3.86
CA SER A 239 15.16 10.21 3.07
C SER A 239 14.69 10.62 1.66
N VAL A 240 14.20 11.85 1.48
CA VAL A 240 13.63 12.29 0.20
C VAL A 240 14.46 13.39 -0.44
N GLY A 241 14.86 13.13 -1.68
CA GLY A 241 15.54 14.07 -2.56
C GLY A 241 14.62 14.58 -3.66
N ILE A 242 14.66 15.88 -3.96
CA ILE A 242 13.89 16.48 -5.05
C ILE A 242 14.86 17.19 -5.99
N GLU A 243 14.85 16.79 -7.26
CA GLU A 243 15.65 17.41 -8.32
C GLU A 243 14.73 18.11 -9.33
N ILE A 244 15.06 19.34 -9.69
CA ILE A 244 14.17 20.24 -10.42
C ILE A 244 14.74 20.55 -11.81
N LYS A 245 13.91 20.51 -12.85
CA LYS A 245 14.31 20.93 -14.20
C LYS A 245 13.25 21.70 -14.94
N ILE A 246 13.68 22.72 -15.67
CA ILE A 246 12.82 23.40 -16.65
C ILE A 246 13.01 22.74 -18.02
N ALA A 247 11.92 22.30 -18.63
CA ALA A 247 11.91 21.53 -19.87
C ALA A 247 12.15 22.39 -21.13
N GLU A 248 13.21 23.21 -21.18
CA GLU A 248 13.48 24.12 -22.31
C GLU A 248 14.12 23.43 -23.52
N ASN A 249 14.89 22.37 -23.28
CA ASN A 249 15.60 21.62 -24.32
C ASN A 249 15.93 20.19 -23.85
N ARG A 250 16.19 19.29 -24.82
CA ARG A 250 16.48 17.88 -24.57
C ARG A 250 17.71 17.68 -23.67
N SER A 251 18.75 18.51 -23.82
CA SER A 251 19.98 18.40 -23.04
C SER A 251 19.74 18.62 -21.54
N LYS A 252 18.80 19.50 -21.18
CA LYS A 252 18.40 19.69 -19.77
C LYS A 252 17.72 18.45 -19.20
N LEU A 253 16.78 17.86 -19.93
CA LEU A 253 16.09 16.64 -19.51
C LEU A 253 17.03 15.42 -19.45
N GLN A 254 18.03 15.34 -20.34
CA GLN A 254 19.08 14.32 -20.26
C GLN A 254 19.94 14.47 -19.01
N ARG A 255 20.27 15.71 -18.63
CA ARG A 255 21.02 15.98 -17.39
C ARG A 255 20.22 15.58 -16.15
N LEU A 256 18.92 15.89 -16.14
CA LEU A 256 18.03 15.45 -15.05
C LEU A 256 18.08 13.94 -14.86
N VAL A 257 17.99 13.14 -15.93
CA VAL A 257 18.12 11.68 -15.84
C VAL A 257 19.48 11.26 -15.24
N GLY A 258 20.58 11.91 -15.64
CA GLY A 258 21.90 11.63 -15.09
C GLY A 258 22.01 11.96 -13.61
N GLN A 259 21.53 13.13 -13.19
CA GLN A 259 21.55 13.56 -11.78
C GLN A 259 20.68 12.64 -10.91
N VAL A 260 19.49 12.26 -11.39
CA VAL A 260 18.62 11.33 -10.68
C VAL A 260 19.29 9.96 -10.48
N LEU A 261 19.98 9.44 -11.49
CA LEU A 261 20.76 8.19 -11.37
C LEU A 261 21.79 8.26 -10.25
N ASP A 262 22.45 9.41 -10.08
CA ASP A 262 23.45 9.60 -9.03
C ASP A 262 22.77 9.69 -7.64
N TYR A 263 21.58 10.30 -7.54
CA TYR A 263 20.91 10.52 -6.26
C TYR A 263 20.13 9.32 -5.71
N VAL A 264 19.66 8.40 -6.55
CA VAL A 264 18.95 7.20 -6.09
C VAL A 264 19.82 6.26 -5.24
N GLU A 265 21.14 6.43 -5.24
CA GLU A 265 22.05 5.70 -4.35
C GLU A 265 22.12 6.30 -2.93
N HIS A 266 21.65 7.54 -2.76
CA HIS A 266 21.83 8.32 -1.54
C HIS A 266 20.54 8.65 -0.80
N PHE A 267 19.40 8.63 -1.49
CA PHE A 267 18.08 8.86 -0.91
C PHE A 267 17.20 7.63 -1.05
N ASP A 268 16.26 7.46 -0.11
CA ASP A 268 15.25 6.41 -0.17
C ASP A 268 14.26 6.66 -1.32
N GLU A 269 13.96 7.94 -1.57
CA GLU A 269 13.09 8.42 -2.63
C GLU A 269 13.73 9.62 -3.34
N VAL A 270 13.73 9.61 -4.67
CA VAL A 270 14.08 10.78 -5.47
C VAL A 270 12.86 11.15 -6.30
N ILE A 271 12.47 12.41 -6.23
CA ILE A 271 11.35 12.98 -7.00
C ILE A 271 11.92 13.94 -8.02
N ALA A 272 11.60 13.73 -9.29
CA ALA A 272 11.93 14.65 -10.36
C ALA A 272 10.77 15.63 -10.58
N VAL A 273 11.03 16.91 -10.40
CA VAL A 273 10.06 17.98 -10.69
C VAL A 273 10.42 18.62 -12.02
N ILE A 274 9.53 18.49 -13.00
CA ILE A 274 9.71 19.04 -14.35
C ILE A 274 8.73 20.19 -14.55
N LEU A 275 9.24 21.39 -14.80
CA LEU A 275 8.42 22.50 -15.28
C LEU A 275 8.30 22.43 -16.80
N ASP A 276 7.12 22.09 -17.31
CA ASP A 276 6.77 22.21 -18.72
C ASP A 276 6.44 23.67 -19.06
N VAL A 277 7.11 24.14 -20.12
CA VAL A 277 7.04 25.53 -20.61
C VAL A 277 6.57 25.57 -22.06
N GLY A 278 6.01 24.47 -22.56
CA GLY A 278 5.50 24.31 -23.92
C GLY A 278 6.59 24.18 -24.99
N ALA A 279 7.81 23.79 -24.61
CA ALA A 279 8.86 23.54 -25.58
C ALA A 279 8.67 22.16 -26.24
N ASN A 280 9.01 22.04 -27.53
CA ASN A 280 8.94 20.76 -28.24
C ASN A 280 10.11 19.84 -27.86
N VAL A 281 10.06 19.35 -26.63
CA VAL A 281 10.95 18.35 -26.06
C VAL A 281 10.09 17.14 -25.71
N ASP A 282 10.56 15.95 -26.07
CA ASP A 282 9.82 14.68 -25.91
C ASP A 282 9.73 14.29 -24.42
N ILE A 283 9.00 15.08 -23.63
CA ILE A 283 8.92 15.00 -22.16
C ILE A 283 8.43 13.62 -21.74
N ASP A 284 7.41 13.08 -22.41
CA ASP A 284 6.84 11.75 -22.12
C ASP A 284 7.90 10.64 -22.11
N ASN A 285 8.85 10.69 -23.05
CA ASN A 285 9.94 9.72 -23.11
C ASN A 285 10.89 9.85 -21.92
N TYR A 286 11.17 11.09 -21.47
CA TYR A 286 11.99 11.31 -20.27
C TYR A 286 11.24 10.91 -18.99
N ILE A 287 9.93 11.19 -18.89
CA ILE A 287 9.09 10.70 -17.78
C ILE A 287 9.16 9.18 -17.69
N LYS A 288 8.98 8.48 -18.81
CA LYS A 288 9.08 7.01 -18.86
C LYS A 288 10.45 6.51 -18.39
N LYS A 289 11.54 7.16 -18.81
CA LYS A 289 12.90 6.81 -18.38
C LYS A 289 13.10 7.01 -16.89
N LEU A 290 12.68 8.15 -16.34
CA LEU A 290 12.79 8.45 -14.90
C LEU A 290 11.99 7.44 -14.07
N ARG A 291 10.76 7.13 -14.48
CA ARG A 291 9.93 6.09 -13.80
C ARG A 291 10.56 4.70 -13.88
N GLN A 292 11.21 4.34 -14.98
CA GLN A 292 11.95 3.07 -15.10
C GLN A 292 13.15 3.00 -14.14
N LEU A 293 13.68 4.15 -13.69
CA LEU A 293 14.71 4.23 -12.66
C LEU A 293 14.15 4.19 -11.24
N GLY A 294 12.82 4.06 -11.08
CA GLY A 294 12.15 4.07 -9.78
C GLY A 294 12.01 5.47 -9.17
N THR A 295 12.04 6.50 -10.01
CA THR A 295 11.90 7.91 -9.62
C THR A 295 10.48 8.38 -9.91
N GLU A 296 9.83 8.98 -8.92
CA GLU A 296 8.54 9.64 -9.12
C GLU A 296 8.72 10.95 -9.88
N VAL A 297 7.75 11.31 -10.72
CA VAL A 297 7.86 12.48 -11.59
C VAL A 297 6.62 13.34 -11.46
N VAL A 298 6.82 14.59 -11.01
CA VAL A 298 5.79 15.62 -10.96
C VAL A 298 6.03 16.59 -12.11
N VAL A 299 5.02 16.80 -12.95
CA VAL A 299 5.07 17.76 -14.06
C VAL A 299 4.23 18.96 -13.68
N LEU A 300 4.86 20.12 -13.64
CA LEU A 300 4.23 21.40 -13.38
C LEU A 300 4.09 22.16 -14.70
N GLU A 301 2.97 22.83 -14.91
CA GLU A 301 2.82 23.75 -16.04
C GLU A 301 3.23 25.17 -15.63
N GLY A 302 3.99 25.88 -16.47
CA GLY A 302 4.32 27.26 -16.18
C GLY A 302 4.99 28.03 -17.31
N ASN A 303 5.28 29.30 -17.03
CA ASN A 303 5.86 30.23 -18.00
C ASN A 303 7.21 30.77 -17.51
N ILE A 304 8.18 30.88 -18.42
CA ILE A 304 9.47 31.51 -18.14
C ILE A 304 9.43 32.97 -18.58
N LYS A 305 9.79 33.89 -17.67
CA LYS A 305 10.10 35.27 -18.04
C LYS A 305 11.44 35.31 -18.76
N ARG A 306 11.42 35.18 -20.09
CA ARG A 306 12.64 35.36 -20.91
C ARG A 306 13.23 36.74 -20.59
N LYS A 307 14.41 36.76 -19.95
CA LYS A 307 15.21 37.99 -19.84
C LYS A 307 15.42 38.48 -21.27
N GLY A 308 14.78 39.60 -21.63
CA GLY A 308 15.12 40.30 -22.84
C GLY A 308 16.64 40.51 -22.84
N ARG A 309 17.31 40.24 -23.96
CA ARG A 309 18.73 40.60 -24.13
C ARG A 309 18.90 42.00 -23.55
N SER A 310 19.82 42.18 -22.59
CA SER A 310 20.25 43.53 -22.20
C SER A 310 20.57 44.24 -23.51
N ARG A 311 19.73 45.23 -23.88
CA ARG A 311 20.04 46.05 -25.03
C ARG A 311 21.20 46.90 -24.53
N GLU A 312 22.42 46.59 -24.96
CA GLU A 312 23.51 47.55 -24.89
C GLU A 312 22.99 48.83 -25.57
N ILE A 313 22.66 49.85 -24.78
CA ILE A 313 22.36 51.17 -25.31
C ILE A 313 23.72 51.80 -25.58
N ILE A 314 24.23 51.60 -26.81
CA ILE A 314 25.43 52.28 -27.27
C ILE A 314 25.04 53.72 -27.60
N ILE A 315 25.18 54.61 -26.62
CA ILE A 315 25.11 56.06 -26.86
C ILE A 315 26.44 56.46 -27.49
N LYS A 316 26.44 56.75 -28.79
CA LYS A 316 27.59 57.36 -29.48
C LYS A 316 27.54 58.86 -29.28
N ASP A 317 28.28 59.36 -28.30
CA ASP A 317 28.67 60.77 -28.26
C ASP A 317 30.08 60.90 -28.86
N ALA A 318 30.32 61.96 -29.63
CA ALA A 318 31.40 62.11 -30.61
C ALA A 318 32.83 62.04 -30.03
N ARG A 319 33.00 61.81 -28.72
CA ARG A 319 34.32 61.73 -28.06
C ARG A 319 34.51 60.57 -27.08
N ARG A 320 33.47 59.80 -26.68
CA ARG A 320 33.64 58.62 -25.79
C ARG A 320 32.52 57.58 -25.98
N LYS A 321 32.90 56.31 -25.95
CA LYS A 321 31.99 55.15 -25.86
C LYS A 321 31.72 54.84 -24.39
N ILE A 322 30.50 55.06 -23.92
CA ILE A 322 30.07 54.66 -22.57
C ILE A 322 29.29 53.35 -22.72
N ILE A 323 29.72 52.32 -22.00
CA ILE A 323 29.04 51.03 -21.91
C ILE A 323 28.34 51.01 -20.54
N ILE A 324 27.01 51.06 -20.54
CA ILE A 324 26.19 50.86 -19.33
C ILE A 324 25.72 49.41 -19.38
N ARG A 325 26.10 48.62 -18.37
CA ARG A 325 25.71 47.22 -18.24
C ARG A 325 24.39 47.07 -17.49
#